data_AF-A0A403DNI2-F1
#
_entry.id   AF-A0A403DNI2-F1
#
_cell.length_a   1.000
_cell.length_b   1.000
_cell.length_c   1.000
_cell.angle_alpha   90.00
_cell.angle_beta   90.00
_cell.angle_gamma   90.00
#
_symmetry.space_group_name_H-M   'P 1'
#
loop_
_entity.id
_entity.type
_entity.pdbx_description
1 polymer ?
#
loop_
_entity_poly.entity_id
_entity_poly.type
_entity_poly.pdbx_seq_one_letter_code
_entity_poly.pdbx_strand_id
1 'polypeptide(L)'
;KEAEAALTQAKADNKITQQEHDDLAAKNDAVTAAKADAAKAVEGLPAGDAKDGLNGRLAKVDGIDVPAVDENGNGKPDAEEAAEAVNAATAKVAEAEAK
;
A
#
# COMPACT_ATOMS: atom_id res chain seq x y z
N LYS A 1 -9.47 11.45 3.60
CA LYS A 1 -10.15 10.26 3.03
C LYS A 1 -10.11 9.12 4.04
N GLU A 2 -10.96 8.10 3.92
CA GLU A 2 -11.00 6.97 4.87
C GLU A 2 -9.68 6.19 4.91
N ALA A 3 -9.06 5.92 3.74
CA ALA A 3 -7.76 5.26 3.64
C ALA A 3 -6.64 6.06 4.34
N GLU A 4 -6.60 7.38 4.19
CA GLU A 4 -5.61 8.26 4.83
C GLU A 4 -5.79 8.29 6.37
N ALA A 5 -7.03 8.28 6.85
CA ALA A 5 -7.32 8.21 8.28
C ALA A 5 -6.91 6.87 8.88
N ALA A 6 -7.23 5.76 8.19
CA ALA A 6 -6.78 4.42 8.59
C ALA A 6 -5.25 4.32 8.60
N LEU A 7 -4.56 4.90 7.62
CA LEU A 7 -3.10 4.92 7.56
C LEU A 7 -2.49 5.66 8.75
N THR A 8 -3.10 6.78 9.14
CA THR A 8 -2.67 7.57 10.30
C THR A 8 -2.84 6.78 11.60
N GLN A 9 -3.94 6.03 11.71
CA GLN A 9 -4.21 5.18 12.88
C GLN A 9 -3.23 4.00 12.96
N ALA A 10 -3.01 3.29 11.85
CA ALA A 10 -2.11 2.15 11.80
C ALA A 10 -0.67 2.56 12.17
N LYS A 11 -0.22 3.75 11.76
CA LYS A 11 1.14 4.23 12.10
C LYS A 11 1.30 4.74 13.54
N ALA A 12 0.24 4.80 14.34
CA ALA A 12 0.25 5.50 15.63
C ALA A 12 1.09 4.81 16.72
N ASP A 13 1.22 3.49 16.65
CA ASP A 13 1.95 2.67 17.63
C ASP A 13 3.34 2.22 17.12
N ASN A 14 3.76 2.72 15.95
CA ASN A 14 4.98 2.31 15.23
C ASN A 14 5.02 0.83 14.87
N LYS A 15 3.86 0.18 14.72
CA LYS A 15 3.73 -1.18 14.20
C LYS A 15 2.82 -1.15 12.99
N ILE A 16 2.93 -2.16 12.14
CA ILE A 16 1.92 -2.43 11.11
C ILE A 16 1.64 -3.92 11.19
N THR A 17 0.48 -4.27 11.74
CA THR A 17 0.03 -5.67 11.78
C THR A 17 -0.41 -6.14 10.40
N GLN A 18 -0.47 -7.45 10.19
CA GLN A 18 -1.02 -8.02 8.95
C GLN A 18 -2.46 -7.55 8.70
N GLN A 19 -3.29 -7.47 9.74
CA GLN A 19 -4.67 -7.00 9.62
C GLN A 19 -4.73 -5.53 9.18
N GLU A 20 -3.89 -4.67 9.74
CA GLU A 20 -3.83 -3.25 9.34
C GLU A 20 -3.33 -3.08 7.91
N HIS A 21 -2.28 -3.82 7.52
CA HIS A 21 -1.83 -3.86 6.13
C HIS A 21 -2.97 -4.24 5.18
N ASP A 22 -3.69 -5.32 5.47
CA ASP A 22 -4.76 -5.83 4.62
C ASP A 22 -5.95 -4.85 4.55
N ASP A 23 -6.30 -4.26 5.69
CA ASP A 23 -7.34 -3.23 5.77
C ASP A 23 -6.98 -1.97 4.97
N LEU A 24 -5.71 -1.58 4.98
CA LEU A 24 -5.20 -0.45 4.20
C LEU A 24 -5.17 -0.77 2.70
N ALA A 25 -4.72 -1.97 2.34
CA ALA A 25 -4.75 -2.46 0.97
C ALA A 25 -6.17 -2.47 0.41
N ALA A 26 -7.14 -3.04 1.13
CA ALA A 26 -8.54 -3.07 0.72
C ALA A 26 -9.14 -1.66 0.55
N LYS A 27 -8.84 -0.73 1.47
CA LYS A 27 -9.29 0.67 1.34
C LYS A 27 -8.64 1.38 0.16
N ASN A 28 -7.36 1.12 -0.10
CA ASN A 28 -6.65 1.69 -1.24
C ASN A 28 -7.18 1.17 -2.58
N ASP A 29 -7.47 -0.13 -2.66
CA ASP A 29 -8.10 -0.77 -3.81
C ASP A 29 -9.48 -0.20 -4.07
N ALA A 30 -10.28 0.02 -3.02
CA ALA A 30 -11.59 0.65 -3.14
C ALA A 30 -11.50 2.09 -3.69
N VAL A 31 -10.52 2.88 -3.24
CA VAL A 31 -10.28 4.23 -3.79
C VAL A 31 -9.88 4.16 -5.27
N THR A 32 -9.00 3.21 -5.63
CA THR A 32 -8.53 3.02 -7.01
C THR A 32 -9.67 2.58 -7.94
N ALA A 33 -10.50 1.63 -7.49
CA ALA A 33 -11.68 1.18 -8.22
C ALA A 33 -12.68 2.32 -8.43
N ALA A 34 -13.01 3.07 -7.36
CA ALA A 34 -13.91 4.22 -7.45
C ALA A 34 -13.37 5.31 -8.39
N LYS A 35 -12.04 5.56 -8.39
CA LYS A 35 -11.40 6.49 -9.34
C LYS A 35 -11.56 6.00 -10.78
N ALA A 36 -11.35 4.71 -11.04
CA ALA A 36 -11.47 4.13 -12.37
C ALA A 36 -12.91 4.18 -12.90
N ASP A 37 -13.90 3.89 -12.06
CA ASP A 37 -15.31 3.96 -12.45
C ASP A 37 -15.77 5.41 -12.68
N ALA A 38 -15.31 6.34 -11.84
CA ALA A 38 -15.51 7.77 -12.09
C ALA A 38 -14.84 8.23 -13.39
N ALA A 39 -13.63 7.73 -13.71
CA ALA A 39 -12.95 8.03 -14.97
C ALA A 39 -13.79 7.63 -16.18
N LYS A 40 -14.32 6.40 -16.18
CA LYS A 40 -15.21 5.91 -17.27
C LYS A 40 -16.47 6.76 -17.41
N ALA A 41 -17.07 7.16 -16.28
CA ALA A 41 -18.25 8.02 -16.30
C ALA A 41 -17.94 9.41 -16.89
N VAL A 42 -16.79 10.00 -16.52
CA VAL A 42 -16.35 11.30 -17.07
C VAL A 42 -16.00 11.18 -18.55
N GLU A 43 -15.39 10.07 -18.97
CA GLU A 43 -15.06 9.79 -20.38
C GLU A 43 -16.30 9.81 -21.28
N GLY A 44 -17.45 9.33 -20.80
CA GLY A 44 -18.72 9.34 -21.54
C GLY A 44 -19.37 10.72 -21.74
N LEU A 45 -18.88 11.77 -21.08
CA LEU A 45 -19.43 13.13 -21.21
C LEU A 45 -18.99 13.84 -22.50
N PRO A 46 -19.83 14.71 -23.09
CA PRO A 46 -19.42 15.58 -24.19
C PRO A 46 -18.26 16.49 -23.75
N ALA A 47 -17.43 16.89 -24.71
CA ALA A 47 -16.34 17.83 -24.45
C ALA A 47 -16.88 19.19 -23.95
N GLY A 48 -16.15 19.80 -23.01
CA GLY A 48 -16.47 21.12 -22.46
C GLY A 48 -16.09 21.25 -20.98
N ASP A 49 -16.26 22.46 -20.44
CA ASP A 49 -15.78 22.85 -19.11
C ASP A 49 -16.23 21.92 -17.97
N ALA A 50 -17.41 21.33 -18.08
CA ALA A 50 -17.92 20.39 -17.09
C ALA A 50 -17.07 19.10 -17.02
N LYS A 51 -16.70 18.54 -18.18
CA LYS A 51 -15.83 17.36 -18.28
C LYS A 51 -14.44 17.69 -17.75
N ASP A 52 -13.91 18.85 -18.12
CA ASP A 52 -12.58 19.31 -17.69
C ASP A 52 -12.51 19.54 -16.18
N GLY A 53 -13.54 20.16 -15.61
CA GLY A 53 -13.66 20.35 -14.16
C GLY A 53 -13.73 19.02 -13.39
N LEU A 54 -14.44 18.02 -13.93
CA LEU A 54 -14.50 16.68 -13.33
C LEU A 54 -13.17 15.93 -13.44
N ASN A 55 -12.50 16.00 -14.60
CA ASN A 55 -11.15 15.45 -14.77
C ASN A 55 -10.15 16.06 -13.78
N GLY A 56 -10.21 17.38 -13.58
CA GLY A 56 -9.35 18.06 -12.60
C GLY A 56 -9.62 17.65 -11.15
N ARG A 57 -10.88 17.32 -10.80
CA ARG A 57 -11.22 16.76 -9.48
C ARG A 57 -10.74 15.32 -9.35
N LEU A 58 -10.94 14.50 -10.38
CA LEU A 58 -10.53 13.11 -10.42
C LEU A 58 -9.01 12.94 -10.32
N ALA A 59 -8.25 13.86 -10.93
CA ALA A 59 -6.80 13.91 -10.83
C ALA A 59 -6.27 14.09 -9.40
N LYS A 60 -7.10 14.59 -8.46
CA LYS A 60 -6.74 14.75 -7.03
C LYS A 60 -7.18 13.57 -6.16
N VAL A 61 -7.89 12.61 -6.75
CA VAL A 61 -8.30 11.38 -6.06
C VAL A 61 -7.17 10.38 -6.16
N ASP A 62 -6.20 10.48 -5.27
CA ASP A 62 -5.14 9.48 -5.14
C ASP A 62 -5.39 8.56 -3.95
N GLY A 63 -4.82 7.36 -4.05
CA GLY A 63 -4.80 6.37 -2.99
C GLY A 63 -3.79 6.71 -1.90
N ILE A 64 -3.41 5.69 -1.13
CA ILE A 64 -2.36 5.75 -0.12
C ILE A 64 -1.20 4.83 -0.50
N ASP A 65 -0.02 5.12 0.04
CA ASP A 65 1.07 4.14 0.11
C ASP A 65 0.81 3.20 1.29
N VAL A 66 0.47 1.95 0.98
CA VAL A 66 0.25 0.91 2.00
C VAL A 66 1.60 0.50 2.57
N PRO A 67 1.84 0.72 3.88
CA PRO A 67 3.11 0.36 4.52
C PRO A 67 3.24 -1.16 4.60
N ALA A 68 4.46 -1.68 4.52
CA ALA A 68 4.72 -3.10 4.75
C ALA A 68 4.41 -3.49 6.21
N VAL A 69 4.16 -4.78 6.41
CA VAL A 69 3.97 -5.36 7.74
C VAL A 69 5.28 -5.26 8.55
N ASP A 70 5.15 -4.75 9.77
CA ASP A 70 6.19 -4.63 10.79
C ASP A 70 5.50 -4.89 12.14
N GLU A 71 5.23 -6.16 12.43
CA GLU A 71 4.51 -6.60 13.63
C GLU A 71 5.32 -6.28 14.89
N ASN A 72 6.65 -6.38 14.78
CA ASN A 72 7.54 -6.24 15.91
C ASN A 72 7.88 -4.76 16.20
N GLY A 73 7.64 -3.86 15.25
CA GLY A 73 7.75 -2.41 15.37
C GLY A 73 9.19 -1.91 15.43
N ASN A 74 10.14 -2.64 14.82
CA ASN A 74 11.55 -2.27 14.80
C ASN A 74 11.90 -1.33 13.64
N GLY A 75 10.92 -0.94 12.82
CA GLY A 75 11.09 -0.08 11.65
C GLY A 75 11.61 -0.83 10.42
N LYS A 76 11.63 -2.17 10.46
CA LYS A 76 12.04 -3.04 9.38
C LYS A 76 10.88 -3.96 8.98
N PRO A 77 10.57 -4.09 7.68
CA PRO A 77 9.53 -5.00 7.25
C PRO A 77 9.85 -6.46 7.64
N ASP A 78 8.88 -7.17 8.20
CA ASP A 78 9.08 -8.57 8.65
C ASP A 78 9.51 -9.48 7.49
N ALA A 79 9.04 -9.20 6.26
CA ALA A 79 9.43 -9.93 5.06
C ALA A 79 10.92 -9.76 4.70
N GLU A 80 11.48 -8.58 4.97
CA GLU A 80 12.91 -8.31 4.77
C GLU A 80 13.74 -9.06 5.82
N GLU A 81 13.31 -9.03 7.08
CA GLU A 81 13.95 -9.79 8.17
C GLU A 81 13.96 -11.30 7.88
N ALA A 82 12.84 -11.84 7.41
CA ALA A 82 12.76 -13.24 7.02
C ALA A 82 13.74 -13.58 5.88
N ALA A 83 13.84 -12.72 4.85
CA ALA A 83 14.76 -12.92 3.74
C ALA A 83 16.23 -12.89 4.19
N GLU A 84 16.58 -11.97 5.09
CA GLU A 84 17.92 -11.90 5.68
C GLU A 84 18.26 -13.13 6.52
N ALA A 85 17.32 -13.60 7.33
CA ALA A 85 17.50 -14.81 8.12
C ALA A 85 17.75 -16.04 7.23
N VAL A 86 17.00 -16.17 6.13
CA VAL A 86 17.20 -17.22 5.12
C VAL A 86 18.59 -17.10 4.50
N ASN A 87 19.00 -15.92 4.05
CA ASN A 87 20.31 -15.71 3.45
C ASN A 87 21.46 -16.04 4.42
N ALA A 88 21.34 -15.64 5.69
CA ALA A 88 22.31 -15.96 6.72
C ALA A 88 22.42 -17.48 6.96
N ALA A 89 21.28 -18.18 6.98
CA ALA A 89 21.26 -19.64 7.09
C ALA A 89 21.89 -20.32 5.87
N THR A 90 21.58 -19.87 4.65
CA THR A 90 22.18 -20.37 3.42
C THR A 90 23.69 -20.21 3.41
N ALA A 91 24.21 -19.05 3.84
CA ALA A 91 25.65 -18.82 3.95
C ALA A 91 26.31 -19.81 4.93
N LYS A 92 25.67 -20.08 6.08
CA LYS A 92 26.17 -21.04 7.08
C LYS A 92 26.19 -22.48 6.56
N VAL A 93 25.19 -22.87 5.75
CA VAL A 93 25.18 -24.17 5.09
C VAL A 93 26.33 -24.28 4.10
N ALA A 94 26.52 -23.29 3.24
CA ALA A 94 27.64 -23.27 2.27
C ALA A 94 29.02 -23.33 2.96
N GLU A 95 29.19 -22.62 4.09
CA GLU A 95 30.40 -22.71 4.91
C GLU A 95 30.65 -24.12 5.48
N ALA A 96 29.59 -24.86 5.81
CA ALA A 96 29.69 -26.22 6.35
C ALA A 96 29.99 -27.25 5.25
N GLU A 97 29.43 -27.09 4.06
CA GLU A 97 29.69 -27.96 2.90
C GLU A 97 31.12 -27.83 2.35
N ALA A 98 31.78 -26.69 2.60
CA ALA A 98 33.14 -26.44 2.15
C ALA A 98 34.24 -27.04 3.07
N LYS A 99 33.86 -27.74 4.15
CA LYS A 99 34.80 -28.37 5.11
C LYS A 99 34.90 -29.87 4.91
#